data_AF-A0A0S3S5S7-F1
#
_entry.id   AF-A0A0S3S5S7-F1
#
_cell.length_a   1.000
_cell.length_b   1.000
_cell.length_c   1.000
_cell.angle_alpha   90.00
_cell.angle_beta   90.00
_cell.angle_gamma   90.00
#
_symmetry.space_group_name_H-M   'P 1'
#
loop_
_entity.id
_entity.type
_entity.pdbx_description
1 polymer ?
#
loop_
_entity_poly.entity_id
_entity_poly.type
_entity_poly.pdbx_seq_one_letter_code
_entity_poly.pdbx_strand_id
1 'polypeptide(L)'
;MASVSVMATSSDSRWSMSSLRSALPSPSTPPSSLSSSVRFSVAASSSSSSMKLRISRTKPKSLLTTFTGLTPLNPLFFSAPSSASEYTGFDHSFTIIDNGGRVFAMRHGRRVPKLNRPPDQRRALIRGLTTQLLKYGRIKTTRARASAIRKYVDKMITLAKDGSLHKRRQALGFIYEKQIVHALFAEVPERYGERNGGYTRIIRTLPRRGDNAPMAYIELV
;
A
#
# COMPACT_ATOMS: atom_id res chain seq x y z
N MET A 1 47.96 -6.67 49.69
CA MET A 1 46.68 -5.93 49.65
C MET A 1 46.37 -5.62 48.19
N ALA A 2 45.33 -6.28 47.65
CA ALA A 2 45.03 -6.31 46.23
C ALA A 2 44.48 -4.97 45.72
N SER A 3 45.09 -4.43 44.68
CA SER A 3 44.56 -3.30 43.91
C SER A 3 43.60 -3.81 42.85
N VAL A 4 42.31 -3.50 42.97
CA VAL A 4 41.28 -3.82 41.97
C VAL A 4 41.17 -2.63 41.02
N SER A 5 41.77 -2.75 39.85
CA SER A 5 41.61 -1.80 38.75
C SER A 5 40.43 -2.26 37.88
N VAL A 6 39.31 -1.52 37.91
CA VAL A 6 38.13 -1.80 37.09
C VAL A 6 38.27 -1.05 35.77
N MET A 7 38.72 -1.76 34.73
CA MET A 7 38.66 -1.29 33.35
C MET A 7 37.21 -1.32 32.86
N ALA A 8 36.56 -0.15 32.79
CA ALA A 8 35.30 0.02 32.08
C ALA A 8 35.57 0.11 30.57
N THR A 9 35.33 -0.98 29.85
CA THR A 9 35.28 -0.99 28.38
C THR A 9 33.93 -0.46 27.91
N SER A 10 33.81 0.86 27.77
CA SER A 10 32.66 1.49 27.13
C SER A 10 32.76 1.37 25.61
N SER A 11 32.25 0.27 25.05
CA SER A 11 31.93 0.16 23.63
C SER A 11 30.67 0.98 23.33
N ASP A 12 30.83 2.30 23.19
CA ASP A 12 29.73 3.22 22.89
C ASP A 12 29.68 3.48 21.37
N SER A 13 29.27 2.48 20.59
CA SER A 13 28.93 2.64 19.16
C SER A 13 27.45 3.03 19.04
N ARG A 14 27.13 4.24 19.49
CA ARG A 14 25.86 4.92 19.22
C ARG A 14 26.10 5.99 18.17
N TRP A 15 25.28 5.97 17.13
CA TRP A 15 25.26 6.95 16.04
C TRP A 15 25.43 8.38 16.58
N SER A 16 26.60 8.96 16.33
CA SER A 16 26.85 10.36 16.65
C SER A 16 26.26 11.23 15.55
N MET A 17 25.15 11.88 15.83
CA MET A 17 24.57 12.95 14.99
C MET A 17 25.35 14.27 15.08
N SER A 18 26.52 14.31 15.74
CA SER A 18 27.32 15.52 15.91
C SER A 18 27.89 16.07 14.59
N SER A 19 28.15 15.20 13.62
CA SER A 19 28.72 15.60 12.32
C SER A 19 27.74 16.33 11.39
N LEU A 20 26.45 16.36 11.71
CA LEU A 20 25.42 17.05 10.91
C LEU A 20 25.17 18.49 11.36
N ARG A 21 25.63 18.90 12.55
CA ARG A 21 25.47 20.27 13.05
C ARG A 21 26.61 21.21 12.63
N SER A 22 27.75 20.69 12.23
CA SER A 22 28.91 21.49 11.79
C SER A 22 28.85 21.92 10.32
N ALA A 23 27.86 21.45 9.54
CA ALA A 23 27.80 21.66 8.10
C ALA A 23 26.68 22.63 7.64
N LEU A 24 25.99 23.32 8.56
CA LEU A 24 24.95 24.28 8.19
C LEU A 24 25.48 25.72 8.24
N PRO A 25 25.37 26.50 7.16
CA PRO A 25 25.65 27.93 7.20
C PRO A 25 24.58 28.66 8.03
N SER A 26 25.02 29.54 8.92
CA SER A 26 24.15 30.41 9.73
C SER A 26 23.31 31.33 8.83
N PRO A 27 22.01 31.52 9.09
CA PRO A 27 21.20 32.46 8.33
C PRO A 27 21.66 33.89 8.61
N SER A 28 22.13 34.58 7.58
CA SER A 28 22.43 36.01 7.60
C SER A 28 21.14 36.81 7.78
N THR A 29 21.23 37.80 8.67
CA THR A 29 20.23 38.86 8.92
C THR A 29 19.90 39.65 7.65
N PRO A 30 18.63 40.04 7.41
CA PRO A 30 18.28 40.88 6.26
C PRO A 30 18.63 42.35 6.54
N PRO A 31 19.20 43.10 5.57
CA PRO A 31 19.33 44.54 5.70
C PRO A 31 18.02 45.25 5.35
N SER A 32 17.74 46.27 6.14
CA SER A 32 16.70 47.28 5.97
C SER A 32 17.04 48.31 4.89
N SER A 33 15.98 48.84 4.25
CA SER A 33 15.87 50.13 3.51
C SER A 33 16.42 50.20 2.08
N LEU A 34 15.55 50.51 1.09
CA LEU A 34 15.33 51.88 0.59
C LEU A 34 14.31 51.93 -0.57
N SER A 35 13.63 53.07 -0.61
CA SER A 35 12.59 53.51 -1.53
C SER A 35 13.08 53.72 -2.97
N SER A 36 12.24 53.39 -3.96
CA SER A 36 12.10 54.22 -5.17
C SER A 36 10.76 53.93 -5.87
N SER A 37 9.89 54.93 -5.85
CA SER A 37 8.73 55.05 -6.73
C SER A 37 9.15 55.07 -8.19
N VAL A 38 8.46 54.29 -9.02
CA VAL A 38 8.29 54.60 -10.45
C VAL A 38 6.82 54.36 -10.80
N ARG A 39 6.13 55.47 -11.06
CA ARG A 39 4.79 55.52 -11.64
C ARG A 39 4.89 55.17 -13.12
N PHE A 40 3.93 54.42 -13.65
CA PHE A 40 3.62 54.48 -15.08
C PHE A 40 2.11 54.53 -15.32
N SER A 41 1.80 55.22 -16.41
CA SER A 41 0.62 56.00 -16.71
C SER A 41 -0.56 55.16 -17.23
N VAL A 42 -1.76 55.62 -16.92
CA VAL A 42 -3.02 55.24 -17.57
C VAL A 42 -3.07 55.84 -18.99
N ALA A 43 -3.38 55.01 -19.99
CA ALA A 43 -4.11 55.43 -21.19
C ALA A 43 -4.76 54.21 -21.87
N ALA A 44 -6.02 54.39 -22.27
CA ALA A 44 -6.92 53.39 -22.80
C ALA A 44 -6.75 53.17 -24.32
N SER A 45 -7.08 51.95 -24.79
CA SER A 45 -7.79 51.78 -26.07
C SER A 45 -8.38 50.37 -26.20
N SER A 46 -9.64 50.37 -26.57
CA SER A 46 -10.58 49.28 -26.86
C SER A 46 -10.11 48.24 -27.89
N SER A 47 -10.46 46.97 -27.67
CA SER A 47 -11.19 46.16 -28.67
C SER A 47 -11.63 44.81 -28.10
N SER A 48 -12.86 44.47 -28.45
CA SER A 48 -13.69 43.34 -28.05
C SER A 48 -13.23 41.99 -28.63
N SER A 49 -13.24 40.92 -27.83
CA SER A 49 -13.67 39.59 -28.31
C SER A 49 -13.92 38.61 -27.15
N SER A 50 -15.20 38.36 -26.86
CA SER A 50 -15.66 37.37 -25.88
C SER A 50 -15.70 35.97 -26.51
N MET A 51 -14.77 35.10 -26.17
CA MET A 51 -14.81 33.67 -26.52
C MET A 51 -15.55 32.89 -25.42
N LYS A 52 -16.82 32.54 -25.68
CA LYS A 52 -17.69 31.74 -24.83
C LYS A 52 -17.62 30.28 -25.29
N LEU A 53 -17.01 29.39 -24.51
CA LEU A 53 -16.95 27.95 -24.80
C LEU A 53 -18.35 27.33 -24.64
N ARG A 54 -18.88 26.80 -25.74
CA ARG A 54 -20.20 26.15 -25.86
C ARG A 54 -20.01 24.63 -25.85
N ILE A 55 -20.49 23.96 -24.81
CA ILE A 55 -20.53 22.49 -24.71
C ILE A 55 -21.67 21.97 -25.60
N SER A 56 -21.33 21.24 -26.66
CA SER A 56 -22.29 20.61 -27.56
C SER A 56 -22.81 19.29 -26.99
N ARG A 57 -24.13 19.20 -26.76
CA ARG A 57 -24.86 17.95 -26.51
C ARG A 57 -24.99 17.15 -27.81
N THR A 58 -24.59 15.89 -27.80
CA THR A 58 -24.84 14.94 -28.91
C THR A 58 -26.22 14.29 -28.73
N LYS A 59 -26.97 14.18 -29.83
CA LYS A 59 -28.35 13.65 -29.92
C LYS A 59 -28.34 12.12 -30.10
N PRO A 60 -29.32 11.36 -29.58
CA PRO A 60 -29.55 9.98 -29.98
C PRO A 60 -30.31 9.93 -31.32
N LYS A 61 -29.94 8.99 -32.20
CA LYS A 61 -30.64 8.72 -33.46
C LYS A 61 -31.70 7.64 -33.23
N SER A 62 -32.94 7.96 -33.59
CA SER A 62 -34.09 7.06 -33.75
C SER A 62 -34.14 6.49 -35.17
N LEU A 63 -34.46 5.21 -35.34
CA LEU A 63 -35.08 4.68 -36.55
C LEU A 63 -36.17 3.65 -36.16
N LEU A 64 -37.37 3.89 -36.66
CA LEU A 64 -38.56 3.04 -36.60
C LEU A 64 -38.53 2.03 -37.77
N THR A 65 -39.10 0.84 -37.57
CA THR A 65 -39.95 0.20 -38.60
C THR A 65 -41.00 -0.68 -37.92
N THR A 66 -42.23 -0.42 -38.33
CA THR A 66 -43.52 -1.03 -38.02
C THR A 66 -43.66 -2.45 -38.58
N PHE A 67 -44.29 -3.35 -37.82
CA PHE A 67 -45.12 -4.40 -38.41
C PHE A 67 -46.35 -4.63 -37.52
N THR A 68 -47.48 -4.15 -38.03
CA THR A 68 -48.83 -4.42 -37.52
C THR A 68 -49.31 -5.74 -38.11
N GLY A 69 -49.69 -6.68 -37.26
CA GLY A 69 -50.29 -7.95 -37.69
C GLY A 69 -51.32 -8.43 -36.67
N LEU A 70 -52.54 -7.95 -36.85
CA LEU A 70 -53.82 -8.63 -36.56
C LEU A 70 -54.04 -9.20 -35.14
N THR A 71 -54.86 -8.47 -34.38
CA THR A 71 -55.77 -9.04 -33.37
C THR A 71 -56.73 -10.05 -34.01
N PRO A 72 -57.32 -10.97 -33.22
CA PRO A 72 -58.74 -10.72 -32.94
C PRO A 72 -59.11 -10.77 -31.46
N LEU A 73 -60.15 -10.00 -31.15
CA LEU A 73 -60.91 -9.95 -29.91
C LEU A 73 -61.51 -11.33 -29.54
N ASN A 74 -61.45 -11.76 -28.28
CA ASN A 74 -62.56 -11.71 -27.30
C ASN A 74 -62.19 -12.41 -25.95
N PRO A 75 -62.90 -12.14 -24.83
CA PRO A 75 -62.47 -12.45 -23.46
C PRO A 75 -63.23 -13.61 -22.79
N LEU A 76 -62.69 -14.03 -21.64
CA LEU A 76 -63.29 -14.83 -20.53
C LEU A 76 -63.36 -16.37 -20.64
N PHE A 77 -62.98 -16.99 -19.51
CA PHE A 77 -63.14 -18.40 -19.06
C PHE A 77 -62.27 -19.50 -19.71
N PHE A 78 -61.22 -19.96 -19.00
CA PHE A 78 -61.15 -21.32 -18.44
C PHE A 78 -59.89 -21.55 -17.57
N SER A 79 -59.98 -22.53 -16.68
CA SER A 79 -59.10 -22.95 -15.59
C SER A 79 -57.66 -23.37 -15.95
N ALA A 80 -56.75 -23.26 -14.97
CA ALA A 80 -55.43 -23.90 -14.90
C ALA A 80 -55.51 -25.45 -14.91
N PRO A 81 -54.43 -26.24 -14.72
CA PRO A 81 -52.96 -26.04 -14.89
C PRO A 81 -52.29 -27.19 -15.69
N SER A 82 -51.13 -26.97 -16.33
CA SER A 82 -50.11 -28.03 -16.50
C SER A 82 -48.83 -27.57 -17.21
N SER A 83 -47.70 -27.93 -16.57
CA SER A 83 -46.36 -28.14 -17.14
C SER A 83 -45.78 -27.05 -18.05
N ALA A 84 -45.04 -26.12 -17.44
CA ALA A 84 -44.04 -25.32 -18.13
C ALA A 84 -42.64 -25.93 -17.95
N SER A 85 -42.07 -26.29 -19.10
CA SER A 85 -40.69 -25.98 -19.54
C SER A 85 -39.49 -26.42 -18.69
N GLU A 86 -38.81 -27.47 -19.17
CA GLU A 86 -37.49 -27.40 -19.81
C GLU A 86 -36.44 -26.35 -19.37
N TYR A 87 -35.27 -26.90 -19.03
CA TYR A 87 -33.90 -26.43 -19.28
C TYR A 87 -33.47 -25.01 -18.88
N THR A 88 -32.54 -24.92 -17.93
CA THR A 88 -31.11 -24.57 -18.15
C THR A 88 -30.53 -24.00 -16.86
N GLY A 89 -29.41 -24.57 -16.41
CA GLY A 89 -28.65 -23.99 -15.32
C GLY A 89 -27.86 -25.05 -14.58
N PHE A 90 -26.56 -25.07 -14.82
CA PHE A 90 -25.57 -25.76 -14.00
C PHE A 90 -25.42 -25.06 -12.62
N ASP A 91 -26.54 -24.67 -11.99
CA ASP A 91 -26.62 -23.89 -10.77
C ASP A 91 -27.35 -24.66 -9.64
N HIS A 92 -27.56 -25.97 -9.81
CA HIS A 92 -28.28 -26.82 -8.86
C HIS A 92 -27.44 -28.00 -8.36
N SER A 93 -26.24 -27.72 -7.89
CA SER A 93 -25.45 -28.73 -7.18
C SER A 93 -24.59 -28.19 -6.04
N PHE A 94 -24.98 -27.10 -5.38
CA PHE A 94 -24.49 -26.78 -4.01
C PHE A 94 -25.49 -25.98 -3.17
N THR A 95 -26.77 -26.37 -3.13
CA THR A 95 -27.72 -25.81 -2.15
C THR A 95 -28.77 -26.84 -1.76
N ILE A 96 -28.59 -27.49 -0.61
CA ILE A 96 -29.70 -27.89 0.24
C ILE A 96 -29.69 -26.94 1.44
N ILE A 97 -30.87 -26.39 1.73
CA ILE A 97 -31.15 -25.26 2.60
C ILE A 97 -31.45 -25.78 4.01
N ASP A 98 -30.91 -25.13 5.04
CA ASP A 98 -31.61 -24.90 6.30
C ASP A 98 -31.42 -23.43 6.73
N ASN A 99 -32.45 -22.89 7.40
CA ASN A 99 -32.62 -21.47 7.75
C ASN A 99 -31.43 -20.87 8.53
N GLY A 100 -30.66 -19.99 7.87
CA GLY A 100 -29.69 -19.08 8.51
C GLY A 100 -28.28 -19.64 8.78
N GLY A 101 -28.04 -20.92 8.55
CA GLY A 101 -26.75 -21.57 8.79
C GLY A 101 -25.83 -21.54 7.57
N ARG A 102 -25.05 -20.47 7.38
CA ARG A 102 -23.95 -20.49 6.39
C ARG A 102 -22.87 -21.46 6.88
N VAL A 103 -22.84 -22.68 6.33
CA VAL A 103 -21.73 -23.62 6.54
C VAL A 103 -20.50 -23.06 5.82
N PHE A 104 -19.65 -22.33 6.55
CA PHE A 104 -18.34 -21.95 6.04
C PHE A 104 -17.44 -23.17 6.12
N ALA A 105 -17.36 -23.95 5.04
CA ALA A 105 -16.32 -24.96 4.92
C ALA A 105 -14.95 -24.30 5.19
N MET A 106 -14.15 -24.89 6.08
CA MET A 106 -12.83 -24.36 6.41
C MET A 106 -11.97 -24.27 5.15
N ARG A 107 -11.44 -23.08 4.86
CA ARG A 107 -10.61 -22.90 3.67
C ARG A 107 -9.23 -23.54 3.88
N HIS A 108 -9.00 -24.69 3.25
CA HIS A 108 -7.71 -25.38 3.25
C HIS A 108 -6.61 -24.60 2.51
N GLY A 109 -5.33 -24.89 2.81
CA GLY A 109 -4.17 -24.32 2.10
C GLY A 109 -3.94 -22.81 2.27
N ARG A 110 -4.57 -22.17 3.26
CA ARG A 110 -4.54 -20.71 3.41
C ARG A 110 -3.28 -20.21 4.12
N ARG A 111 -2.28 -19.79 3.34
CA ARG A 111 -0.96 -19.36 3.83
C ARG A 111 -0.79 -17.85 4.05
N VAL A 112 -1.73 -17.02 3.59
CA VAL A 112 -1.62 -15.54 3.69
C VAL A 112 -2.42 -15.01 4.88
N PRO A 113 -1.81 -14.30 5.85
CA PRO A 113 -2.51 -13.74 7.01
C PRO A 113 -3.43 -12.57 6.61
N LYS A 114 -4.67 -12.51 7.14
CA LYS A 114 -5.60 -11.39 6.82
C LYS A 114 -5.29 -10.11 7.60
N LEU A 115 -4.67 -10.24 8.78
CA LEU A 115 -4.43 -9.12 9.72
C LEU A 115 -5.69 -8.30 10.06
N ASN A 116 -6.87 -8.92 9.98
CA ASN A 116 -8.18 -8.29 10.16
C ASN A 116 -8.38 -7.02 9.31
N ARG A 117 -7.83 -7.03 8.08
CA ARG A 117 -7.92 -5.91 7.14
C ARG A 117 -8.30 -6.40 5.74
N PRO A 118 -9.04 -5.59 4.96
CA PRO A 118 -9.27 -5.87 3.55
C PRO A 118 -7.93 -5.90 2.77
N PRO A 119 -7.90 -6.53 1.58
CA PRO A 119 -6.67 -6.72 0.82
C PRO A 119 -5.85 -5.46 0.56
N ASP A 120 -6.50 -4.34 0.23
CA ASP A 120 -5.83 -3.09 -0.14
C ASP A 120 -5.14 -2.45 1.06
N GLN A 121 -5.86 -2.32 2.18
CA GLN A 121 -5.30 -1.80 3.43
C GLN A 121 -4.19 -2.71 3.96
N ARG A 122 -4.34 -4.02 3.83
CA ARG A 122 -3.30 -4.99 4.21
C ARG A 122 -2.04 -4.79 3.38
N ARG A 123 -2.18 -4.62 2.06
CA ARG A 123 -1.05 -4.37 1.15
C ARG A 123 -0.32 -3.09 1.54
N ALA A 124 -1.03 -2.00 1.79
CA ALA A 124 -0.44 -0.73 2.23
C ALA A 124 0.31 -0.87 3.57
N LEU A 125 -0.29 -1.55 4.55
CA LEU A 125 0.34 -1.81 5.86
C LEU A 125 1.66 -2.58 5.72
N ILE A 126 1.67 -3.66 4.94
CA ILE A 126 2.87 -4.50 4.74
C ILE A 126 3.97 -3.69 4.03
N ARG A 127 3.62 -2.91 3.00
CA ARG A 127 4.58 -2.02 2.31
C ARG A 127 5.20 -1.01 3.27
N GLY A 128 4.37 -0.38 4.11
CA GLY A 128 4.83 0.59 5.11
C GLY A 128 5.79 -0.02 6.12
N LEU A 129 5.41 -1.14 6.73
CA LEU A 129 6.26 -1.83 7.70
C LEU A 129 7.57 -2.35 7.09
N THR A 130 7.54 -2.84 5.85
CA THR A 130 8.75 -3.27 5.14
C THR A 130 9.68 -2.09 4.91
N THR A 131 9.13 -0.96 4.45
CA THR A 131 9.89 0.28 4.24
C THR A 131 10.53 0.77 5.55
N GLN A 132 9.77 0.78 6.65
CA GLN A 132 10.27 1.17 7.97
C GLN A 132 11.36 0.23 8.49
N LEU A 133 11.19 -1.09 8.31
CA LEU A 133 12.21 -2.06 8.74
C LEU A 133 13.52 -1.86 7.98
N LEU A 134 13.47 -1.65 6.66
CA LEU A 134 14.67 -1.41 5.86
C LEU A 134 15.33 -0.06 6.22
N LYS A 135 14.54 0.95 6.60
CA LYS A 135 15.05 2.26 7.01
C LYS A 135 15.79 2.25 8.35
N TYR A 136 15.20 1.58 9.35
CA TYR A 136 15.69 1.65 10.73
C TYR A 136 16.43 0.39 11.19
N GLY A 137 16.38 -0.70 10.42
CA GLY A 137 16.97 -2.00 10.77
C GLY A 137 16.20 -2.80 11.83
N ARG A 138 15.48 -2.13 12.74
CA ARG A 138 14.70 -2.73 13.83
C ARG A 138 13.39 -2.00 14.06
N ILE A 139 12.27 -2.74 14.18
CA ILE A 139 10.97 -2.17 14.53
C ILE A 139 10.22 -3.03 15.58
N LYS A 140 9.47 -2.36 16.46
CA LYS A 140 8.58 -3.01 17.45
C LYS A 140 7.17 -3.10 16.88
N THR A 141 6.63 -4.31 16.72
CA THR A 141 5.27 -4.50 16.18
C THR A 141 4.53 -5.64 16.89
N THR A 142 3.32 -5.98 16.45
CA THR A 142 2.65 -7.19 16.95
C THR A 142 3.25 -8.43 16.28
N ARG A 143 3.28 -9.56 16.99
CA ARG A 143 3.82 -10.83 16.49
C ARG A 143 3.20 -11.25 15.16
N ALA A 144 1.89 -11.05 14.99
CA ALA A 144 1.18 -11.35 13.75
C ALA A 144 1.67 -10.49 12.57
N ARG A 145 1.90 -9.19 12.78
CA ARG A 145 2.42 -8.28 11.75
C ARG A 145 3.88 -8.62 11.43
N ALA A 146 4.72 -8.82 12.43
CA ALA A 146 6.11 -9.23 12.26
C ALA A 146 6.23 -10.51 11.42
N SER A 147 5.43 -11.54 11.74
CA SER A 147 5.43 -12.79 10.96
C SER A 147 4.95 -12.59 9.52
N ALA A 148 4.01 -11.69 9.28
CA ALA A 148 3.49 -11.43 7.94
C ALA A 148 4.51 -10.73 7.03
N ILE A 149 5.29 -9.78 7.56
CA ILE A 149 6.23 -8.99 6.77
C ILE A 149 7.53 -9.74 6.42
N ARG A 150 7.92 -10.79 7.17
CA ARG A 150 9.13 -11.61 6.88
C ARG A 150 9.27 -11.97 5.42
N LYS A 151 8.21 -12.57 4.84
CA LYS A 151 8.19 -12.98 3.42
C LYS A 151 8.49 -11.83 2.46
N TYR A 152 7.99 -10.63 2.75
CA TYR A 152 8.13 -9.47 1.88
C TYR A 152 9.52 -8.84 2.01
N VAL A 153 10.04 -8.75 3.23
CA VAL A 153 11.39 -8.26 3.50
C VAL A 153 12.42 -9.19 2.86
N ASP A 154 12.29 -10.50 3.06
CA ASP A 154 13.20 -11.48 2.47
C ASP A 154 13.18 -11.37 0.94
N LYS A 155 11.99 -11.22 0.34
CA LYS A 155 11.87 -11.00 -1.10
C LYS A 155 12.60 -9.73 -1.56
N MET A 156 12.48 -8.61 -0.83
CA MET A 156 13.17 -7.37 -1.22
C MET A 156 14.70 -7.52 -1.15
N ILE A 157 15.21 -8.23 -0.15
CA ILE A 157 16.65 -8.50 0.00
C ILE A 157 17.13 -9.43 -1.12
N THR A 158 16.39 -10.48 -1.45
CA THR A 158 16.71 -11.35 -2.59
C THR A 158 16.74 -10.57 -3.91
N LEU A 159 15.79 -9.67 -4.15
CA LEU A 159 15.81 -8.79 -5.34
C LEU A 159 17.06 -7.90 -5.38
N ALA A 160 17.51 -7.43 -4.22
CA ALA A 160 18.69 -6.58 -4.10
C ALA A 160 20.01 -7.35 -4.31
N LYS A 161 20.08 -8.63 -3.89
CA LYS A 161 21.23 -9.51 -4.18
C LYS A 161 21.48 -9.67 -5.69
N ASP A 162 20.41 -9.76 -6.49
CA ASP A 162 20.53 -9.90 -7.95
C ASP A 162 21.07 -8.62 -8.63
N GLY A 163 20.82 -7.43 -8.07
CA GLY A 163 21.35 -6.16 -8.57
C GLY A 163 20.76 -5.61 -9.89
N SER A 164 20.03 -6.40 -10.68
CA SER A 164 19.62 -5.99 -12.04
C SER A 164 18.58 -4.86 -12.09
N LEU A 165 18.57 -4.11 -13.21
CA LEU A 165 17.64 -2.99 -13.41
C LEU A 165 16.17 -3.40 -13.30
N HIS A 166 15.82 -4.57 -13.82
CA HIS A 166 14.45 -5.09 -13.74
C HIS A 166 14.02 -5.32 -12.29
N LYS A 167 14.91 -5.90 -11.47
CA LYS A 167 14.66 -6.18 -10.05
C LYS A 167 14.55 -4.89 -9.24
N ARG A 168 15.36 -3.87 -9.58
CA ARG A 168 15.24 -2.52 -9.01
C ARG A 168 13.88 -1.88 -9.31
N ARG A 169 13.36 -2.01 -10.53
CA ARG A 169 12.00 -1.54 -10.89
C ARG A 169 10.90 -2.26 -10.11
N GLN A 170 11.04 -3.57 -9.90
CA GLN A 170 10.11 -4.34 -9.06
C GLN A 170 10.11 -3.85 -7.60
N ALA A 171 11.28 -3.59 -7.03
CA ALA A 171 11.42 -3.08 -5.67
C ALA A 171 10.79 -1.68 -5.51
N LEU A 172 11.00 -0.78 -6.49
CA LEU A 172 10.37 0.54 -6.54
C LEU A 172 8.84 0.49 -6.59
N GLY A 173 8.26 -0.56 -7.19
CA GLY A 173 6.81 -0.77 -7.18
C GLY A 173 6.25 -1.15 -5.79
N PHE A 174 7.09 -1.57 -4.86
CA PHE A 174 6.69 -2.03 -3.53
C PHE A 174 7.08 -1.05 -2.42
N ILE A 175 8.32 -0.59 -2.37
CA ILE A 175 8.83 0.32 -1.34
C ILE A 175 8.33 1.75 -1.62
N TYR A 176 8.02 2.53 -0.58
CA TYR A 176 7.51 3.89 -0.75
C TYR A 176 8.62 4.92 -1.05
N GLU A 177 9.76 4.81 -0.36
CA GLU A 177 10.85 5.79 -0.46
C GLU A 177 11.93 5.28 -1.44
N LYS A 178 12.23 6.06 -2.48
CA LYS A 178 13.24 5.70 -3.50
C LYS A 178 14.65 5.58 -2.90
N GLN A 179 14.98 6.44 -1.94
CA GLN A 179 16.30 6.48 -1.29
C GLN A 179 16.64 5.15 -0.62
N ILE A 180 15.66 4.53 0.04
CA ILE A 180 15.84 3.22 0.70
C ILE A 180 16.13 2.13 -0.33
N VAL A 181 15.52 2.19 -1.53
CA VAL A 181 15.82 1.23 -2.59
C VAL A 181 17.26 1.38 -3.07
N HIS A 182 17.77 2.60 -3.21
CA HIS A 182 19.17 2.80 -3.60
C HIS A 182 20.13 2.27 -2.54
N ALA A 183 19.91 2.58 -1.26
CA ALA A 183 20.71 2.06 -0.15
C ALA A 183 20.65 0.52 -0.08
N LEU A 184 19.46 -0.06 -0.23
CA LEU A 184 19.26 -1.51 -0.21
C LEU A 184 20.11 -2.22 -1.27
N PHE A 185 20.12 -1.72 -2.50
CA PHE A 185 20.89 -2.34 -3.59
C PHE A 185 22.41 -2.10 -3.47
N ALA A 186 22.85 -1.11 -2.69
CA ALA A 186 24.26 -0.86 -2.43
C ALA A 186 24.78 -1.73 -1.27
N GLU A 187 24.06 -1.80 -0.15
CA GLU A 187 24.53 -2.44 1.10
C GLU A 187 24.28 -3.95 1.17
N VAL A 188 23.18 -4.44 0.57
CA VAL A 188 22.76 -5.86 0.70
C VAL A 188 23.76 -6.86 0.12
N PRO A 189 24.36 -6.65 -1.07
CA PRO A 189 25.30 -7.63 -1.64
C PRO A 189 26.49 -7.89 -0.72
N GLU A 190 27.01 -6.84 -0.07
CA GLU A 190 28.12 -6.92 0.88
C GLU A 190 27.70 -7.63 2.18
N ARG A 191 26.55 -7.25 2.76
CA ARG A 191 26.11 -7.82 4.05
C ARG A 191 25.55 -9.24 3.97
N TYR A 192 24.84 -9.57 2.90
CA TYR A 192 24.04 -10.80 2.78
C TYR A 192 24.44 -11.68 1.58
N GLY A 193 25.59 -11.41 0.95
CA GLY A 193 26.12 -12.18 -0.19
C GLY A 193 26.14 -13.68 0.09
N GLU A 194 26.79 -14.08 1.17
CA GLU A 194 26.96 -15.49 1.58
C GLU A 194 25.67 -16.14 2.12
N ARG A 195 24.72 -15.34 2.63
CA ARG A 195 23.53 -15.88 3.32
C ARG A 195 22.43 -16.29 2.34
N ASN A 196 22.10 -17.58 2.35
CA ASN A 196 21.03 -18.15 1.52
C ASN A 196 19.66 -18.13 2.24
N GLY A 197 19.13 -16.92 2.48
CA GLY A 197 17.80 -16.69 3.04
C GLY A 197 17.77 -16.46 4.57
N GLY A 198 16.58 -16.12 5.08
CA GLY A 198 16.36 -15.87 6.51
C GLY A 198 17.07 -14.60 7.00
N TYR A 199 16.77 -13.47 6.38
CA TYR A 199 17.43 -12.19 6.67
C TYR A 199 16.83 -11.44 7.85
N THR A 200 15.70 -11.92 8.36
CA THR A 200 14.96 -11.32 9.46
C THR A 200 14.89 -12.22 10.67
N ARG A 201 15.06 -11.64 11.86
CA ARG A 201 14.86 -12.28 13.15
C ARG A 201 13.64 -11.67 13.84
N ILE A 202 12.81 -12.52 14.45
CA ILE A 202 11.70 -12.08 15.31
C ILE A 202 12.02 -12.44 16.75
N ILE A 203 12.04 -11.44 17.62
CA ILE A 203 12.23 -11.59 19.07
C ILE A 203 10.93 -11.24 19.77
N ARG A 204 10.37 -12.18 20.54
CA ARG A 204 9.13 -11.94 21.29
C ARG A 204 9.40 -11.05 22.50
N THR A 205 8.42 -10.22 22.83
CA THR A 205 8.49 -9.34 24.01
C THR A 205 7.26 -9.53 24.87
N LEU A 206 7.25 -8.85 26.02
CA LEU A 206 6.06 -8.71 26.85
C LEU A 206 4.86 -8.22 26.03
N PRO A 207 3.64 -8.71 26.33
CA PRO A 207 2.43 -8.24 25.69
C PRO A 207 2.18 -6.76 26.00
N ARG A 208 1.42 -6.10 25.12
CA ARG A 208 1.06 -4.70 25.32
C ARG A 208 0.08 -4.55 26.49
N ARG A 209 0.31 -3.56 27.33
CA ARG A 209 -0.61 -3.18 28.42
C ARG A 209 -1.92 -2.63 27.82
N GLY A 210 -3.06 -3.15 28.27
CA GLY A 210 -4.39 -2.71 27.85
C GLY A 210 -5.12 -3.76 27.00
N ASP A 211 -4.60 -4.06 25.81
CA ASP A 211 -5.22 -5.01 24.86
C ASP A 211 -4.59 -6.40 24.88
N ASN A 212 -3.58 -6.62 25.73
CA ASN A 212 -2.79 -7.86 25.84
C ASN A 212 -2.26 -8.37 24.48
N ALA A 213 -2.03 -7.47 23.53
CA ALA A 213 -1.59 -7.88 22.20
C ALA A 213 -0.15 -8.45 22.26
N PRO A 214 0.12 -9.63 21.67
CA PRO A 214 1.46 -10.20 21.68
C PRO A 214 2.39 -9.37 20.82
N MET A 215 3.40 -8.76 21.46
CA MET A 215 4.37 -7.89 20.81
C MET A 215 5.64 -8.65 20.44
N ALA A 216 6.37 -8.13 19.45
CA ALA A 216 7.66 -8.63 19.03
C ALA A 216 8.50 -7.51 18.40
N TYR A 217 9.81 -7.61 18.55
CA TYR A 217 10.76 -6.92 17.67
C TYR A 217 11.02 -7.75 16.42
N ILE A 218 11.13 -7.09 15.29
CA ILE A 218 11.69 -7.66 14.07
C ILE A 218 12.94 -6.87 13.69
N GLU A 219 14.00 -7.60 13.36
CA GLU A 219 15.35 -7.07 13.15
C GLU A 219 15.94 -7.71 11.90
N LEU A 220 16.73 -6.93 11.16
CA LEU A 220 17.64 -7.45 10.15
C LEU A 220 18.82 -8.13 10.85
N VAL A 221 19.22 -9.30 10.34
CA VAL A 221 20.31 -10.13 10.89
C VAL A 221 21.67 -9.60 10.46
#